data_AF-A0A2N5AEE6-F1
#
_entry.id   AF-A0A2N5AEE6-F1
#
_cell.length_a   1.000
_cell.length_b   1.000
_cell.length_c   1.000
_cell.angle_alpha   90.00
_cell.angle_beta   90.00
_cell.angle_gamma   90.00
#
_symmetry.space_group_name_H-M   'P 1'
#
loop_
_entity.id
_entity.type
_entity.pdbx_description
1 polymer ?
#
loop_
_entity_poly.entity_id
_entity_poly.type
_entity_poly.pdbx_seq_one_letter_code
_entity_poly.pdbx_strand_id
1 'polypeptide(L)'
;MNTLPYLQGYPESLLSQVTALIEQDRLGEVLQKRYPQGHDVNSDKALYQYTQDLKARFLRGAAPINKVMYDSKIHVLNNALGL
;
A
#
# COMPACT_ATOMS: atom_id res chain seq x y z
N MET A 1 -13.00 -21.48 8.32
CA MET A 1 -13.06 -20.55 7.19
C MET A 1 -12.54 -19.21 7.66
N ASN A 2 -11.41 -18.76 7.12
CA ASN A 2 -10.85 -17.47 7.48
C ASN A 2 -11.69 -16.39 6.82
N THR A 3 -12.49 -15.66 7.59
CA THR A 3 -13.31 -14.57 7.06
C THR A 3 -12.37 -13.52 6.46
N LEU A 4 -12.58 -13.14 5.19
CA LEU A 4 -11.79 -12.12 4.50
C LEU A 4 -12.56 -10.79 4.55
N PRO A 5 -12.52 -10.02 5.67
CA PRO A 5 -13.39 -8.86 5.88
C PRO A 5 -13.24 -7.81 4.78
N TYR A 6 -12.04 -7.64 4.25
CA TYR A 6 -11.74 -6.65 3.21
C TYR A 6 -12.12 -7.08 1.79
N LEU A 7 -12.45 -8.36 1.59
CA LEU A 7 -12.77 -8.88 0.26
C LEU A 7 -14.26 -9.19 0.09
N GLN A 8 -15.09 -8.99 1.13
CA GLN A 8 -16.53 -9.31 1.10
C GLN A 8 -17.31 -8.57 0.00
N GLY A 9 -16.84 -7.39 -0.44
CA GLY A 9 -17.47 -6.61 -1.50
C GLY A 9 -17.16 -7.07 -2.93
N TYR A 10 -16.32 -8.09 -3.11
CA TYR A 10 -15.92 -8.58 -4.42
C TYR A 10 -16.76 -9.77 -4.91
N PRO A 11 -16.82 -10.02 -6.23
CA PRO A 11 -17.56 -11.16 -6.78
C PRO A 11 -17.10 -12.51 -6.23
N GLU A 12 -18.04 -13.44 -6.06
CA GLU A 12 -17.79 -14.79 -5.51
C GLU A 12 -16.73 -15.57 -6.31
N SER A 13 -16.70 -15.39 -7.63
CA SER A 13 -15.69 -16.02 -8.50
C SER A 13 -14.26 -15.59 -8.17
N LEU A 14 -14.06 -14.34 -7.72
CA LEU A 14 -12.76 -13.84 -7.27
C LEU A 14 -12.44 -14.36 -5.87
N LEU A 15 -13.43 -14.34 -4.97
CA LEU A 15 -13.27 -14.86 -3.61
C LEU A 15 -12.86 -16.33 -3.60
N SER A 16 -13.46 -17.16 -4.45
CA SER A 16 -13.11 -18.57 -4.61
C SER A 16 -11.66 -18.76 -5.09
N GLN A 17 -11.20 -17.95 -6.05
CA GLN A 17 -9.81 -17.98 -6.52
C GLN A 17 -8.83 -17.60 -5.42
N VAL A 18 -9.12 -16.52 -4.68
CA VAL A 18 -8.27 -16.06 -3.57
C VAL A 18 -8.21 -17.11 -2.46
N THR A 19 -9.35 -17.70 -2.10
CA THR A 19 -9.42 -18.74 -1.07
C THR A 19 -8.58 -19.96 -1.44
N ALA A 20 -8.71 -20.45 -2.69
CA ALA A 20 -7.89 -21.57 -3.17
C ALA A 20 -6.38 -21.25 -3.16
N LEU A 21 -5.99 -20.02 -3.48
CA LEU A 21 -4.58 -19.60 -3.41
C LEU A 21 -4.04 -19.49 -1.98
N ILE A 22 -4.88 -19.11 -1.02
CA ILE A 22 -4.54 -19.08 0.41
C ILE A 22 -4.37 -20.50 0.94
N GLU A 23 -5.29 -21.40 0.63
CA GLU A 23 -5.22 -22.81 1.06
C GLU A 23 -3.97 -23.52 0.50
N GLN A 24 -3.50 -23.11 -0.67
CA GLN A 24 -2.29 -23.61 -1.30
C GLN A 24 -0.99 -22.93 -0.84
N ASP A 25 -1.08 -21.89 0.01
CA ASP A 25 0.06 -21.03 0.42
C ASP A 25 0.80 -20.37 -0.76
N ARG A 26 0.09 -20.11 -1.87
CA ARG A 26 0.66 -19.59 -3.13
C ARG A 26 0.23 -18.18 -3.47
N LEU A 27 -0.64 -17.58 -2.67
CA LEU A 27 -1.15 -16.23 -2.92
C LEU A 27 -0.02 -15.19 -3.01
N GLY A 28 0.97 -15.26 -2.11
CA GLY A 28 2.11 -14.34 -2.10
C GLY A 28 2.93 -14.39 -3.38
N GLU A 29 3.24 -15.60 -3.86
CA GLU A 29 3.99 -15.81 -5.11
C GLU A 29 3.26 -15.24 -6.34
N VAL A 30 1.95 -15.48 -6.42
CA VAL A 30 1.12 -14.98 -7.52
C VAL A 30 1.07 -13.46 -7.52
N LEU A 31 0.91 -12.84 -6.34
CA LEU A 31 0.92 -11.40 -6.20
C LEU A 31 2.28 -10.79 -6.55
N GLN A 32 3.37 -11.41 -6.10
CA GLN A 32 4.72 -10.94 -6.42
C GLN A 32 5.03 -11.07 -7.92
N LYS A 33 4.57 -12.14 -8.57
CA LYS A 33 4.73 -12.29 -10.03
C LYS A 33 3.93 -11.26 -10.80
N ARG A 34 2.72 -10.93 -10.34
CA ARG A 34 1.83 -9.95 -10.98
C ARG A 34 2.26 -8.51 -10.74
N TYR A 35 2.76 -8.24 -9.53
CA TYR A 35 3.21 -6.93 -9.06
C TYR A 35 4.67 -7.06 -8.58
N PRO A 36 5.64 -7.17 -9.51
CA PRO A 36 7.05 -7.38 -9.16
C PRO A 36 7.70 -6.16 -8.53
N GLN A 37 7.14 -4.97 -8.76
CA GLN A 37 7.58 -3.73 -8.14
C GLN A 37 6.71 -3.44 -6.93
N GLY A 38 7.35 -3.36 -5.76
CA GLY A 38 6.70 -2.91 -4.53
C GLY A 38 6.50 -1.40 -4.52
N HIS A 39 5.92 -0.90 -3.44
CA HIS A 39 5.85 0.54 -3.19
C HIS A 39 7.20 1.06 -2.68
N ASP A 40 7.80 2.01 -3.41
CA ASP A 40 9.10 2.61 -3.05
C ASP A 40 9.01 3.52 -1.81
N VAL A 41 7.82 4.05 -1.51
CA VAL A 41 7.59 5.00 -0.42
C VAL A 41 6.84 4.31 0.72
N ASN A 42 7.59 3.62 1.59
CA ASN A 42 7.05 2.82 2.70
C ASN A 42 7.66 3.17 4.07
N SER A 43 8.40 4.27 4.16
CA SER A 43 9.04 4.73 5.39
C SER A 43 9.10 6.26 5.42
N ASP A 44 9.27 6.84 6.61
CA ASP A 44 9.47 8.29 6.78
C ASP A 44 10.63 8.81 5.92
N LYS A 45 11.72 8.04 5.82
CA LYS A 45 12.88 8.40 5.01
C LYS A 45 12.54 8.44 3.53
N ALA A 46 11.87 7.41 3.01
CA ALA A 46 11.48 7.34 1.61
C ALA A 46 10.47 8.46 1.28
N LEU A 47 9.53 8.72 2.18
CA LEU A 47 8.53 9.78 2.01
C LEU A 47 9.17 11.17 2.05
N TYR A 48 10.11 11.39 2.96
CA TYR A 48 10.86 12.64 3.04
C TYR A 48 11.62 12.90 1.73
N GLN A 49 12.37 11.90 1.24
CA GLN A 49 13.11 12.04 -0.01
C GLN A 49 12.17 12.35 -1.18
N TYR A 50 11.09 11.59 -1.30
CA TYR A 50 10.07 11.81 -2.33
C TYR A 50 9.52 13.24 -2.30
N THR A 51 9.20 13.76 -1.12
CA THR A 51 8.68 15.12 -0.94
C THR A 51 9.72 16.18 -1.30
N GLN A 52 10.98 15.96 -0.92
CA GLN A 52 12.07 16.87 -1.26
C GLN A 52 12.33 16.90 -2.77
N ASP A 53 12.22 15.76 -3.46
CA ASP A 53 12.35 15.70 -4.91
C ASP A 53 11.21 16.44 -5.62
N LEU A 54 9.98 16.37 -5.10
CA LEU A 54 8.86 17.16 -5.60
C LEU A 54 9.11 18.66 -5.38
N LYS A 55 9.56 19.05 -4.19
CA LYS A 55 9.93 20.43 -3.88
C LYS A 55 11.00 20.95 -4.83
N ALA A 56 12.05 20.17 -5.10
CA ALA A 56 13.13 20.55 -6.01
C ALA A 56 12.63 20.75 -7.46
N ARG A 57 11.69 19.91 -7.90
CA ARG A 57 11.08 19.97 -9.23
C ARG A 57 10.17 21.18 -9.41
N PHE A 58 9.30 21.47 -8.44
CA PHE A 58 8.19 22.41 -8.61
C PHE A 58 8.33 23.73 -7.82
N LEU A 59 9.13 23.77 -6.76
CA LEU A 59 9.23 24.91 -5.83
C LEU A 59 10.69 25.39 -5.70
N ARG A 60 11.30 25.77 -6.82
CA ARG A 60 12.67 26.32 -6.85
C ARG A 60 12.75 27.58 -5.97
N GLY A 61 13.74 27.63 -5.07
CA GLY A 61 13.95 28.75 -4.15
C GLY A 61 13.13 28.71 -2.86
N ALA A 62 12.17 27.79 -2.70
CA ALA A 62 11.44 27.64 -1.44
C ALA A 62 12.32 27.05 -0.32
N ALA A 63 11.93 27.27 0.94
CA ALA A 63 12.56 26.63 2.09
C ALA A 63 12.40 25.09 2.06
N PRO A 64 13.25 24.33 2.78
CA PRO A 64 13.04 22.90 2.98
C PRO A 64 11.70 22.59 3.65
N ILE A 65 11.16 21.40 3.41
CA ILE A 65 9.93 20.95 4.08
C ILE A 65 10.23 20.66 5.55
N ASN A 66 9.56 21.40 6.43
CA ASN A 66 9.80 21.35 7.88
C ASN A 66 9.32 20.05 8.53
N LYS A 67 8.31 19.38 7.97
CA LYS A 67 7.72 18.19 8.55
C LYS A 67 7.16 17.28 7.46
N VAL A 68 7.61 16.04 7.48
CA VAL A 68 7.09 14.92 6.69
C VAL A 68 6.87 13.78 7.66
N MET A 69 5.70 13.13 7.60
CA MET A 69 5.35 12.01 8.47
C MET A 69 4.74 10.89 7.65
N TYR A 70 5.27 9.69 7.82
CA TYR A 70 4.69 8.47 7.29
C TYR A 70 3.86 7.78 8.36
N ASP A 71 2.55 7.70 8.15
CA ASP A 71 1.69 6.94 9.06
C ASP A 71 1.67 5.46 8.64
N SER A 72 2.54 4.68 9.26
CA SER A 72 2.56 3.21 9.10
C SER A 72 1.34 2.52 9.75
N LYS A 73 0.51 3.26 10.48
CA LYS A 73 -0.63 2.78 11.25
C LYS A 73 -1.94 3.43 10.80
N ILE A 74 -2.14 3.63 9.49
CA ILE A 74 -3.51 3.74 8.96
C ILE A 74 -4.34 2.67 9.65
N HIS A 75 -5.38 3.08 10.39
CA HIS A 75 -6.25 2.15 11.12
C HIS A 75 -6.94 1.25 10.08
N VAL A 76 -6.29 0.14 9.74
CA VAL A 76 -6.67 -0.78 8.67
C VAL A 76 -8.09 -1.31 8.88
N LEU A 77 -8.60 -1.28 10.11
CA LEU A 77 -9.98 -1.66 10.41
C LEU A 77 -11.03 -0.60 10.05
N ASN A 78 -10.72 0.69 10.18
CA ASN A 78 -11.72 1.78 10.06
C ASN A 78 -11.51 2.67 8.83
N ASN A 79 -10.28 2.85 8.33
CA ASN A 79 -9.94 3.78 7.24
C ASN A 79 -8.95 3.17 6.23
N ALA A 80 -9.09 1.89 5.87
CA ALA A 80 -8.15 1.19 4.98
C ALA A 80 -7.97 1.85 3.59
N LEU A 81 -8.96 2.63 3.14
CA LEU A 81 -8.95 3.34 1.85
C LEU A 81 -8.85 4.87 1.99
N GLY A 82 -8.54 5.38 3.20
CA GLY A 82 -8.57 6.82 3.51
C GLY A 82 -9.92 7.29 4.06
N LEU A 83 -9.96 8.53 4.57
CA LEU A 83 -11.17 9.26 4.97
C LEU A 83 -11.99 9.68 3.74
#